data_AF-A0A7I0JQI8-F1
#
_entry.id   AF-A0A7I0JQI8-F1
#
_cell.length_a   1.000
_cell.length_b   1.000
_cell.length_c   1.000
_cell.angle_alpha   90.00
_cell.angle_beta   90.00
_cell.angle_gamma   90.00
#
_symmetry.space_group_name_H-M   'P 1'
#
loop_
_entity.id
_entity.type
_entity.pdbx_description
1 polymer ?
#
loop_
_entity_poly.entity_id
_entity_poly.type
_entity_poly.pdbx_seq_one_letter_code
_entity_poly.pdbx_strand_id
1 'polypeptide(L)'
;RFRAYGDKGVLALVCDSTNALREGESPSEVAVGEGLKGVIEKAKGRVAVTTFSSNVGRIVSIARAARDAGRQCLVLGRSLKRVIDVAGELGYMDG
;
A
#
# COMPACT_ATOMS: atom_id res chain seq x y z
N ARG A 1 -18.32 -9.91 12.14
CA ARG A 1 -18.90 -10.62 10.98
C ARG A 1 -18.40 -12.07 10.87
N PHE A 2 -17.08 -12.34 10.82
CA PHE A 2 -16.57 -13.71 10.72
C PHE A 2 -16.89 -14.62 11.91
N ARG A 3 -16.82 -14.11 13.15
CA ARG A 3 -17.20 -14.88 14.36
C ARG A 3 -18.61 -15.47 14.25
N ALA A 4 -19.59 -14.68 13.79
CA ALA A 4 -20.96 -15.14 13.59
C ALA A 4 -21.12 -16.24 12.52
N TYR A 5 -20.18 -16.39 11.58
CA TYR A 5 -20.17 -17.53 10.66
C TYR A 5 -19.56 -18.77 11.32
N GLY A 6 -18.52 -18.59 12.15
CA GLY A 6 -17.97 -19.67 12.97
C GLY A 6 -19.00 -20.26 13.93
N ASP A 7 -19.78 -19.39 14.59
CA ASP A 7 -20.85 -19.79 15.52
C ASP A 7 -21.98 -20.58 14.84
N LYS A 8 -22.16 -20.42 13.52
CA LYS A 8 -23.16 -21.16 12.72
C LYS A 8 -22.67 -22.54 12.25
N GLY A 9 -21.40 -22.88 12.48
CA GLY A 9 -20.76 -24.09 11.98
C GLY A 9 -20.19 -23.91 10.58
N VAL A 10 -18.91 -24.26 10.40
CA VAL A 10 -18.19 -24.19 9.12
C VAL A 10 -17.59 -25.55 8.83
N LEU A 11 -17.95 -26.16 7.68
CA LEU A 11 -17.43 -27.46 7.26
C LEU A 11 -15.94 -27.41 6.88
N ALA A 12 -15.55 -26.37 6.15
CA ALA A 12 -14.18 -26.18 5.70
C ALA A 12 -13.84 -24.69 5.60
N LEU A 13 -12.58 -24.36 5.86
CA LEU A 13 -12.02 -23.01 5.72
C LEU A 13 -10.84 -23.07 4.74
N VAL A 14 -10.86 -22.19 3.74
CA VAL A 14 -9.74 -21.99 2.82
C VAL A 14 -9.05 -20.69 3.22
N CYS A 15 -7.77 -20.78 3.58
CA CYS A 15 -6.95 -19.66 4.04
C CYS A 15 -5.74 -19.43 3.14
N ASP A 16 -5.23 -18.19 3.15
CA ASP A 16 -3.97 -17.82 2.52
C ASP A 16 -2.79 -18.33 3.36
N SER A 17 -1.90 -19.11 2.75
CA SER A 17 -0.71 -19.68 3.38
C SER A 17 0.60 -18.98 3.02
N THR A 18 0.56 -17.88 2.26
CA THR A 18 1.75 -17.21 1.69
C THR A 18 2.82 -16.90 2.75
N ASN A 19 2.40 -16.49 3.95
CA ASN A 19 3.30 -16.15 5.06
C ASN A 19 3.16 -17.07 6.29
N ALA A 20 2.58 -18.27 6.15
CA ALA A 20 2.24 -19.13 7.30
C ALA A 20 3.45 -19.58 8.14
N LEU A 21 4.65 -19.60 7.56
CA LEU A 21 5.89 -19.98 8.25
C LEU A 21 6.61 -18.81 8.92
N ARG A 22 6.11 -17.58 8.74
CA ARG A 22 6.72 -16.38 9.31
C ARG A 22 6.04 -16.05 10.64
N GLU A 23 6.83 -16.05 11.71
CA GLU A 23 6.35 -15.65 13.03
C GLU A 23 6.09 -14.14 13.13
N GLY A 24 5.21 -13.77 14.06
CA GLY A 24 4.83 -12.39 14.34
C GLY A 24 3.74 -11.86 13.41
N GLU A 25 3.56 -10.54 13.42
CA GLU A 25 2.54 -9.86 12.64
C GLU A 25 3.15 -9.10 11.47
N SER A 26 2.42 -9.04 10.35
CA SER A 26 2.80 -8.19 9.23
C SER A 26 2.69 -6.72 9.63
N PRO A 27 3.69 -5.87 9.33
CA PRO A 27 3.60 -4.45 9.62
C PRO A 27 2.40 -3.80 8.93
N SER A 28 1.80 -2.81 9.60
CA SER A 28 0.70 -2.04 9.01
C SER A 28 1.19 -1.13 7.88
N GLU A 29 0.33 -0.84 6.91
CA GLU A 29 0.63 0.15 5.87
C GLU A 29 0.85 1.57 6.44
N VAL A 30 0.29 1.86 7.62
CA VAL A 30 0.58 3.12 8.34
C VAL A 30 2.05 3.19 8.74
N ALA A 31 2.57 2.13 9.37
CA ALA A 31 3.98 2.07 9.75
C ALA A 31 4.91 2.12 8.52
N VAL A 32 4.50 1.51 7.40
CA VAL A 32 5.23 1.62 6.13
C VAL A 32 5.22 3.07 5.62
N GLY A 33 4.09 3.77 5.71
CA GLY A 33 3.97 5.18 5.36
C GLY A 33 4.90 6.09 6.16
N GLU A 34 5.00 5.87 7.48
CA GLU A 34 5.94 6.59 8.36
C GLU A 34 7.40 6.34 7.96
N GLY A 35 7.75 5.08 7.66
CA GLY A 35 9.08 4.73 7.17
C GLY A 35 9.41 5.42 5.83
N LEU A 36 8.46 5.42 4.89
CA LEU A 36 8.61 6.10 3.59
C LEU A 36 8.83 7.61 3.76
N LYS A 37 8.03 8.26 4.61
CA LYS A 37 8.18 9.67 4.94
C LYS A 37 9.59 9.98 5.44
N GLY A 38 10.06 9.22 6.42
CA GLY A 38 11.40 9.40 7.00
C GLY A 38 12.53 9.25 5.99
N VAL A 39 12.43 8.30 5.05
CA VAL A 39 13.46 8.11 4.00
C VAL A 39 13.40 9.22 2.94
N ILE A 40 12.20 9.60 2.50
CA ILE A 40 12.00 10.60 1.44
C ILE A 40 12.39 12.01 1.92
N GLU A 41 12.05 12.37 3.16
CA GLU A 41 12.41 13.67 3.74
C GLU A 41 13.94 13.83 3.88
N LYS A 42 14.63 12.79 4.35
CA LYS A 42 16.09 12.85 4.60
C LYS A 42 16.94 12.81 3.33
N ALA A 43 16.37 12.46 2.18
CA ALA A 43 17.13 12.32 0.94
C ALA A 43 17.68 13.68 0.46
N LYS A 44 18.99 13.80 0.24
CA LYS A 44 19.58 15.05 -0.26
C LYS A 44 19.30 15.31 -1.75
N GLY A 45 19.10 14.23 -2.52
CA GLY A 45 18.93 14.28 -3.98
C GLY A 45 17.53 13.90 -4.45
N ARG A 46 17.45 13.45 -5.70
CA ARG A 46 16.24 12.84 -6.27
C ARG A 46 15.98 11.49 -5.61
N VAL A 47 14.72 11.12 -5.48
CA VAL A 47 14.28 9.83 -4.96
C VAL A 47 13.59 9.05 -6.09
N ALA A 48 14.02 7.82 -6.33
CA ALA A 48 13.34 6.88 -7.19
C ALA A 48 12.75 5.77 -6.33
N VAL A 49 11.43 5.55 -6.43
CA VAL A 49 10.73 4.50 -5.70
C VAL A 49 10.13 3.52 -6.70
N THR A 50 10.39 2.23 -6.49
CA THR A 50 9.78 1.14 -7.26
C THR A 50 8.76 0.41 -6.40
N THR A 51 7.63 0.02 -6.99
CA THR A 51 6.57 -0.70 -6.27
C THR A 51 5.71 -1.50 -7.24
N PHE A 52 4.87 -2.39 -6.72
CA PHE A 52 3.88 -3.11 -7.52
C PHE A 52 2.74 -2.17 -7.89
N SER A 53 2.38 -2.13 -9.18
CA SER A 53 1.31 -1.22 -9.63
C SER A 53 -0.04 -1.49 -9.00
N SER A 54 -0.32 -2.73 -8.59
CA SER A 54 -1.58 -3.13 -7.98
C SER A 54 -1.75 -2.68 -6.52
N ASN A 55 -0.69 -2.19 -5.87
CA ASN A 55 -0.79 -1.71 -4.49
C ASN A 55 -1.08 -0.20 -4.46
N VAL A 56 -2.36 0.16 -4.65
CA VAL A 56 -2.85 1.54 -4.64
C VAL A 56 -2.53 2.24 -3.31
N GLY A 57 -2.73 1.56 -2.18
CA GLY A 57 -2.41 2.11 -0.86
C GLY A 57 -0.95 2.54 -0.74
N ARG A 58 -0.02 1.72 -1.25
CA ARG A 58 1.40 2.06 -1.27
C ARG A 58 1.70 3.27 -2.16
N ILE A 59 1.06 3.36 -3.33
CA ILE A 59 1.20 4.50 -4.25
C ILE A 59 0.76 5.80 -3.56
N VAL A 60 -0.39 5.76 -2.87
CA VAL A 60 -0.90 6.90 -2.09
C VAL A 60 0.08 7.30 -0.98
N SER A 61 0.60 6.34 -0.21
CA SER A 61 1.60 6.60 0.83
C SER A 61 2.88 7.25 0.28
N ILE A 62 3.38 6.80 -0.87
CA ILE A 62 4.55 7.40 -1.54
C ILE A 62 4.24 8.83 -2.00
N ALA A 63 3.10 9.05 -2.64
CA ALA A 63 2.70 10.36 -3.14
C ALA A 63 2.54 11.39 -2.00
N ARG A 64 1.95 10.96 -0.87
CA ARG A 64 1.81 11.77 0.35
C ARG A 64 3.16 12.12 0.97
N ALA A 65 4.01 11.12 1.16
CA ALA A 65 5.36 11.34 1.68
C ALA A 65 6.17 12.32 0.81
N ALA A 66 6.03 12.22 -0.52
CA ALA A 66 6.66 13.18 -1.44
C ALA A 66 6.08 14.60 -1.26
N ARG A 67 4.75 14.75 -1.24
CA ARG A 67 4.07 16.03 -1.04
C ARG A 67 4.47 16.69 0.28
N ASP A 68 4.42 15.94 1.37
CA ASP A 68 4.70 16.44 2.72
C ASP A 68 6.18 16.83 2.88
N ALA A 69 7.09 16.18 2.13
CA ALA A 69 8.49 16.55 2.02
C ALA A 69 8.75 17.73 1.04
N GLY A 70 7.71 18.36 0.50
CA GLY A 70 7.83 19.47 -0.45
C GLY A 70 8.37 19.05 -1.83
N ARG A 71 8.21 17.78 -2.22
CA ARG A 71 8.70 17.23 -3.48
C ARG A 71 7.57 17.03 -4.49
N GLN A 72 7.89 17.22 -5.76
CA GLN A 72 7.00 16.83 -6.85
C GLN A 72 7.13 15.32 -7.14
N CYS A 73 5.99 14.66 -7.31
CA CYS A 73 5.93 13.24 -7.66
C CYS A 73 5.66 13.06 -9.16
N LEU A 74 6.44 12.21 -9.83
CA LEU A 74 6.24 11.82 -11.23
C LEU A 74 6.03 10.31 -11.31
N VAL A 75 5.02 9.90 -12.07
CA VAL A 75 4.71 8.49 -12.29
C VAL A 75 5.34 7.99 -13.59
N LEU A 76 6.16 6.94 -13.49
CA LEU A 76 6.77 6.26 -14.62
C LEU A 76 6.28 4.81 -14.71
N GLY A 77 5.71 4.45 -15.87
CA GLY A 77 5.26 3.08 -16.17
C GLY A 77 3.79 2.99 -16.56
N ARG A 78 3.51 2.28 -17.66
CA ARG A 78 2.14 2.12 -18.21
C ARG A 78 1.18 1.47 -17.23
N SER A 79 1.65 0.47 -16.48
CA SER A 79 0.80 -0.23 -15.50
C SER A 79 0.42 0.65 -14.32
N LEU A 80 1.36 1.45 -13.81
CA LEU A 80 1.10 2.40 -12.72
C LEU A 80 0.07 3.46 -13.15
N LYS A 81 0.26 4.06 -14.33
CA LYS A 81 -0.69 5.05 -14.87
C LYS A 81 -2.12 4.49 -14.94
N ARG A 82 -2.29 3.33 -15.59
CA ARG A 82 -3.60 2.67 -15.70
C ARG A 82 -4.27 2.42 -14.35
N VAL A 83 -3.50 1.94 -13.35
CA VAL A 83 -4.07 1.67 -12.03
C VAL A 83 -4.42 2.96 -11.30
N ILE A 84 -3.59 4.01 -11.41
CA ILE A 84 -3.88 5.32 -10.82
C ILE A 84 -5.12 5.94 -11.45
N ASP A 85 -5.29 5.84 -12.76
CA ASP A 85 -6.46 6.37 -13.46
C ASP A 85 -7.75 5.70 -12.95
N VAL A 86 -7.79 4.35 -12.94
CA VAL A 86 -8.93 3.59 -12.41
C VAL A 86 -9.15 3.85 -10.91
N ALA A 87 -8.08 3.93 -10.12
CA ALA A 87 -8.19 4.25 -8.70
C ALA A 87 -8.76 5.65 -8.46
N GLY A 88 -8.40 6.62 -9.30
CA GLY A 88 -8.94 7.97 -9.27
C GLY A 88 -10.43 8.00 -9.61
N GLU A 89 -10.85 7.30 -10.67
CA GLU A 89 -12.27 7.17 -11.05
C GLU A 89 -13.13 6.56 -9.93
N LEU A 90 -12.55 5.66 -9.13
CA LEU A 90 -13.22 4.99 -8.02
C LEU A 90 -13.06 5.71 -6.66
N GLY A 91 -12.35 6.85 -6.60
CA GLY A 91 -12.12 7.61 -5.37
C GLY A 91 -11.11 6.99 -4.40
N TYR A 92 -10.32 6.01 -4.84
CA TYR A 92 -9.28 5.38 -4.00
C TYR A 92 -8.00 6.21 -3.85
N MET A 93 -7.88 7.31 -4.60
CA MET A 93 -6.73 8.23 -4.53
C MET A 93 -6.92 9.37 -3.51
N ASP A 94 -8.15 9.61 -3.05
CA ASP A 94 -8.51 10.74 -2.17
C ASP A 94 -8.40 10.43 -0.68
N GLY A 95 -8.13 9.17 -0.34
CA GLY A 95 -7.95 8.66 1.02
C GLY A 95 -6.56 8.91 1.56
#